data_AF-A0A950E541-F1
#
_entry.id   AF-A0A950E541-F1
#
_cell.length_a   1.000
_cell.length_b   1.000
_cell.length_c   1.000
_cell.angle_alpha   90.00
_cell.angle_beta   90.00
_cell.angle_gamma   90.00
#
_symmetry.space_group_name_H-M   'P 1'
#
loop_
_entity.id
_entity.type
_entity.pdbx_description
1 polymer ?
#
loop_
_entity_poly.entity_id
_entity_poly.type
_entity_poly.pdbx_seq_one_letter_code
_entity_poly.pdbx_strand_id
1 'polypeptide(L)' 'MSEKKCIYPGCDRPAVPPHPLGGPQPSFCDLEEHNALTAHLERQRLAREEVTNHTTEEDE' A
#
# COMPACT_ATOMS: atom_id res chain seq x y z
N MET A 1 -0.88 -3.84 21.81
CA MET A 1 -0.28 -4.42 20.59
C MET A 1 -0.58 -3.44 19.48
N SER A 2 0.43 -2.82 18.85
CA SER A 2 0.17 -1.88 17.75
C SER A 2 -0.20 -2.69 16.52
N GLU A 3 -1.45 -2.58 16.06
CA GLU A 3 -1.91 -3.21 14.84
C GLU A 3 -1.13 -2.65 13.65
N LYS A 4 -0.52 -3.54 12.86
CA LYS A 4 0.13 -3.11 11.62
C LYS A 4 -0.95 -2.68 10.64
N LYS A 5 -0.71 -1.58 9.94
CA LYS A 5 -1.60 -1.07 8.91
C LYS A 5 -1.35 -1.79 7.58
N CYS A 6 -2.38 -1.91 6.75
CA CYS A 6 -2.24 -2.37 5.38
C CYS A 6 -1.22 -1.51 4.62
N ILE A 7 -0.28 -2.14 3.91
CA ILE A 7 0.74 -1.43 3.13
C ILE A 7 0.31 -1.07 1.71
N TYR A 8 -0.95 -1.33 1.34
CA TYR A 8 -1.49 -0.96 0.04
C TYR A 8 -1.56 0.59 -0.05
N PRO A 9 -1.07 1.22 -1.14
CA PRO A 9 -1.09 2.67 -1.27
C PRO A 9 -2.49 3.25 -1.09
N GLY A 10 -2.63 4.26 -0.21
CA GLY A 10 -3.92 4.89 0.08
C GLY A 10 -4.89 4.05 0.93
N CYS A 11 -4.49 2.88 1.44
CA CYS A 11 -5.34 2.09 2.33
C CYS A 11 -5.11 2.45 3.81
N ASP A 12 -6.20 2.71 4.54
CA ASP A 12 -6.16 3.01 5.98
C ASP A 12 -6.52 1.84 6.91
N ARG A 13 -6.88 0.67 6.35
CA ARG A 13 -7.34 -0.49 7.11
C ARG A 13 -6.19 -1.17 7.88
N PRO A 14 -6.48 -1.84 9.01
CA PRO A 14 -5.51 -2.71 9.65
C PRO A 14 -5.17 -3.90 8.74
N ALA A 15 -3.93 -4.39 8.84
CA ALA A 15 -3.55 -5.65 8.22
C ALA A 15 -4.24 -6.82 8.95
N VAL A 16 -4.45 -7.93 8.25
CA VAL A 16 -5.08 -9.14 8.81
C VAL A 16 -4.32 -9.57 10.05
N PRO A 17 -4.96 -9.78 11.21
CA PRO A 17 -4.27 -10.13 12.44
C PRO A 17 -3.38 -11.39 12.30
N PRO A 18 -2.38 -11.57 13.17
CA PRO A 18 -1.51 -12.72 13.10
C PRO A 18 -2.31 -13.99 13.43
N HIS A 19 -1.98 -15.11 12.78
CA HIS A 19 -2.70 -16.36 13.00
C HIS A 19 -2.50 -16.86 14.45
N PRO A 20 -3.54 -17.37 15.14
CA PRO A 20 -3.44 -17.78 16.55
C PRO A 20 -2.41 -18.88 16.81
N LEU A 21 -2.16 -19.74 15.82
CA LEU A 21 -1.16 -20.82 15.89
C LEU A 21 0.28 -20.34 15.60
N GLY A 22 0.49 -19.03 15.46
CA GLY A 22 1.78 -18.44 15.13
C GLY A 22 1.99 -18.25 13.62
N GLY A 23 3.14 -17.67 13.28
CA GLY A 23 3.49 -17.27 11.92
C GLY A 23 3.72 -15.76 11.79
N PRO A 24 4.32 -15.31 10.68
CA PRO A 24 4.53 -13.89 10.46
C PRO A 24 3.19 -13.17 10.25
N GLN A 25 3.08 -12.00 10.87
CA GLN A 25 1.98 -11.06 10.67
C GLN A 25 1.88 -10.66 9.19
N PRO A 26 0.73 -10.88 8.51
CA PRO A 26 0.49 -10.38 7.16
C PRO A 26 0.65 -8.86 7.05
N SER A 27 1.04 -8.38 5.86
CA SER A 27 1.22 -6.94 5.58
C SER A 27 -0.02 -6.26 4.98
N PHE A 28 -1.01 -7.04 4.56
CA PHE A 28 -2.20 -6.55 3.87
C PHE A 28 -3.46 -6.80 4.69
N CYS A 29 -4.55 -6.08 4.39
CA CYS A 29 -5.86 -6.32 4.99
C CYS A 29 -6.56 -7.51 4.31
N ASP A 30 -7.82 -7.74 4.66
CA ASP A 30 -8.66 -8.84 4.19
C ASP A 30 -9.19 -8.68 2.75
N LEU A 31 -8.84 -7.60 2.06
CA LEU A 31 -9.22 -7.38 0.66
C LEU A 31 -8.29 -8.16 -0.26
N GLU A 32 -8.85 -9.02 -1.11
CA GLU A 32 -8.09 -9.84 -2.06
C GLU A 32 -7.28 -9.00 -3.06
N GLU A 33 -7.82 -7.85 -3.45
CA GLU A 33 -7.15 -6.87 -4.31
C GLU A 33 -5.94 -6.23 -3.64
N HIS A 34 -5.82 -6.27 -2.31
CA HIS A 34 -4.69 -5.69 -1.58
C HIS A 34 -3.62 -6.76 -1.36
N ASN A 35 -2.74 -6.91 -2.36
CA ASN A 35 -1.64 -7.86 -2.31
C ASN A 35 -0.35 -7.24 -2.85
N ALA A 36 0.73 -8.01 -2.85
CA ALA A 36 2.05 -7.52 -3.23
C ALA A 36 2.13 -7.05 -4.70
N LEU A 37 1.48 -7.78 -5.61
CA LEU A 37 1.51 -7.48 -7.04
C LEU A 37 0.75 -6.19 -7.34
N THR A 38 -0.50 -6.10 -6.90
CA THR A 38 -1.36 -4.93 -7.13
C THR A 38 -0.81 -3.68 -6.45
N ALA A 39 -0.31 -3.80 -5.21
CA ALA A 39 0.32 -2.69 -4.52
C ALA A 39 1.57 -2.18 -5.24
N HIS A 40 2.35 -3.07 -5.88
CA HIS A 40 3.50 -2.65 -6.69
C HIS A 40 3.07 -1.92 -7.96
N LEU A 41 2.07 -2.44 -8.68
CA LEU A 41 1.52 -1.79 -9.87
C LEU A 41 0.94 -0.41 -9.55
N GLU A 42 0.24 -0.29 -8.41
CA GLU A 42 -0.33 0.97 -7.96
C GLU A 42 0.75 1.99 -7.60
N ARG A 43 1.82 1.58 -6.91
CA ARG A 43 2.98 2.46 -6.68
C ARG A 43 3.61 2.92 -7.98
N GLN A 44 3.72 2.06 -8.99
CA GLN A 44 4.22 2.48 -10.31
C GLN A 44 3.28 3.48 -11.00
N ARG A 45 1.96 3.32 -10.87
CA ARG A 45 0.97 4.25 -11.42
C ARG A 45 1.12 5.64 -10.77
N LEU A 46 1.14 5.68 -9.44
CA LEU A 46 1.32 6.92 -8.67
C LEU A 46 2.64 7.61 -8.99
N ALA A 47 3.74 6.87 -9.06
CA ALA A 47 5.04 7.44 -9.41
C ALA A 47 5.06 8.05 -10.82
N ARG A 48 4.34 7.45 -11.79
CA ARG A 48 4.20 8.04 -13.13
C ARG A 48 3.38 9.33 -13.11
N GLU A 49 2.32 9.39 -12.31
CA GLU A 49 1.48 10.59 -12.16
C GLU A 49 2.19 11.72 -11.41
N GLU A 50 3.00 11.39 -10.42
CA GLU A 50 3.82 12.35 -9.69
C GLU A 50 4.86 12.98 -10.61
N VAL A 51 5.53 12.19 -11.46
CA VAL A 51 6.48 12.72 -12.46
C VAL A 51 5.79 13.70 -13.41
N THR A 52 4.57 13.40 -13.86
CA THR A 52 3.84 14.31 -14.76
C THR A 52 3.36 15.59 -14.08
N ASN A 53 3.01 15.52 -12.79
CA ASN A 53 2.54 16.69 -12.04
C ASN A 53 3.70 17.59 -11.60
N HIS A 54 4.87 17.03 -11.34
CA HIS A 54 6.03 17.81 -10.88
C HIS A 54 6.78 18.56 -12.00
N THR A 55 6.46 18.28 -13.28
CA THR A 55 7.05 19.01 -14.43
C THR A 55 6.30 20.28 -14.83
N THR A 56 5.17 20.59 -14.18
CA THR A 56 4.33 21.76 -14.52
C THR A 56 4.41 22.93 -13.52
N GLU A 57 5.28 22.86 -12.51
CA GLU A 57 5.35 23.86 -11.43
C GLU A 57 6.72 24.54 -11.27
N GLU A 58 7.62 24.42 -12.27
CA GLU A 58 8.91 25.13 -12.31
C GLU A 58 9.05 25.97 -13.60
N ASP A 59 8.19 26.97 -13.80
CA ASP A 59 8.35 28.00 -14.85
C ASP A 59 7.58 29.30 -14.48
N GLU A 60 7.78 29.83 -13.26
CA GLU A 60 7.47 31.24 -12.92
C GLU A 60 8.71 32.02 -12.47
#